data_AF-W4EQ55-F1
#
_entry.id   AF-W4EQ55-F1
#
_cell.length_a   1.000
_cell.length_b   1.000
_cell.length_c   1.000
_cell.angle_alpha   90.00
_cell.angle_beta   90.00
_cell.angle_gamma   90.00
#
_symmetry.space_group_name_H-M   'P 1'
#
loop_
_entity.id
_entity.type
_entity.pdbx_description
1 polymer ?
#
loop_
_entity_poly.entity_id
_entity_poly.type
_entity_poly.pdbx_seq_one_letter_code
_entity_poly.pdbx_strand_id
1 'polypeptide(L)'
;MNIIKESQTFQSAQADILIVGVSKNQEQLVGWGDFVEVFGNPITEWIKEGDIATDLKKLTKIPCFIPSTQVKRILFVGLGDRKMLSTDELRESLGLVGKELHKLNVKTVSIWLDSFVTADIDPTEVSIIAAEGTGLGYYNVQNYKTTSNAIDVKIEEVSFITTADTQEIVAGFEVGQIYAEAVNEARTLVNLPGNILTSAKLADYAEELAKQYDFEIEILNKVQLEELGMGAILAVNKGSVEEPRVITIKYQATEKWEDVIGLVGKGVTFDTGGYSIKTKTGLVGMKGDMGGAAAVLGAMKIIGELRPNKNVIAVIGSTDNMISGEAFKPDDVITTYSGKTVEILNTDAEGRLVLADAVTYAKQQGANYIIDVATLTGGVITALGYDKTGALTNDETLFETFLEAAEESGEFVWRLPLTENDKKRIRKSDVADLNNSPGSDGHMIFGGGFVGEFVGDIPWIHLDIAGTSDAHGAHDLGPKGGTGVMVRTLATFIERLAEEDI
;
A
#
# COMPACT_ATOMS: atom_id res chain seq x y z
N MET A 1 -16.24 -10.95 8.79
CA MET A 1 -17.44 -10.59 8.01
C MET A 1 -17.94 -11.86 7.34
N ASN A 2 -19.25 -12.13 7.38
CA ASN A 2 -19.86 -13.28 6.71
C ASN A 2 -20.24 -12.90 5.27
N ILE A 3 -19.78 -13.64 4.27
CA ILE A 3 -20.15 -13.43 2.87
C ILE A 3 -21.22 -14.46 2.50
N ILE A 4 -22.41 -13.99 2.13
CA ILE A 4 -23.52 -14.86 1.74
C ILE A 4 -23.23 -15.47 0.37
N LYS A 5 -23.21 -16.81 0.32
CA LYS A 5 -22.82 -17.60 -0.86
C LYS A 5 -23.93 -17.87 -1.87
N GLU A 6 -25.11 -17.31 -1.64
CA GLU A 6 -26.29 -17.44 -2.50
C GLU A 6 -26.74 -16.06 -2.95
N SER A 7 -27.02 -15.87 -4.25
CA SER A 7 -27.58 -14.62 -4.76
C SER A 7 -28.97 -14.40 -4.17
N GLN A 8 -29.23 -13.18 -3.69
CA GLN A 8 -30.52 -12.74 -3.19
C GLN A 8 -31.33 -12.11 -4.33
N THR A 9 -32.65 -12.06 -4.16
CA THR A 9 -33.52 -11.22 -5.00
C THR A 9 -33.81 -9.91 -4.27
N PHE A 10 -34.33 -8.92 -4.98
CA PHE A 10 -34.74 -7.65 -4.37
C PHE A 10 -35.80 -7.85 -3.25
N GLN A 11 -36.67 -8.85 -3.39
CA GLN A 11 -37.68 -9.19 -2.37
C GLN A 11 -37.07 -9.94 -1.17
N SER A 12 -36.11 -10.84 -1.40
CA SER A 12 -35.50 -11.63 -0.32
C SER A 12 -34.35 -10.94 0.39
N ALA A 13 -33.84 -9.82 -0.14
CA ALA A 13 -32.74 -9.06 0.45
C ALA A 13 -33.03 -8.56 1.87
N GLN A 14 -32.10 -8.84 2.78
CA GLN A 14 -32.17 -8.43 4.19
C GLN A 14 -30.91 -7.67 4.56
N ALA A 15 -30.95 -6.34 4.52
CA ALA A 15 -29.78 -5.51 4.77
C ALA A 15 -30.12 -4.18 5.46
N ASP A 16 -29.21 -3.68 6.28
CA ASP A 16 -29.29 -2.30 6.78
C ASP A 16 -29.17 -1.29 5.62
N ILE A 17 -28.47 -1.68 4.54
CA ILE A 17 -28.27 -0.86 3.35
C ILE A 17 -28.08 -1.70 2.08
N LEU A 18 -28.77 -1.32 1.01
CA LEU A 18 -28.57 -1.83 -0.35
C LEU A 18 -27.79 -0.80 -1.16
N ILE A 19 -26.69 -1.20 -1.78
CA ILE A 19 -25.83 -0.34 -2.62
C ILE A 19 -26.20 -0.54 -4.10
N VAL A 20 -26.42 0.56 -4.83
CA VAL A 20 -26.89 0.55 -6.23
C VAL A 20 -26.13 1.58 -7.07
N GLY A 21 -25.49 1.15 -8.15
CA GLY A 21 -24.89 2.04 -9.16
C GLY A 21 -25.94 2.64 -10.10
N VAL A 22 -25.91 3.96 -10.30
CA VAL A 22 -26.89 4.70 -11.12
C VAL A 22 -26.25 5.61 -12.17
N SER A 23 -26.93 5.74 -13.32
CA SER A 23 -26.55 6.59 -14.45
C SER A 23 -27.79 7.15 -15.15
N LYS A 24 -27.63 8.09 -16.09
CA LYS A 24 -28.77 8.79 -16.75
C LYS A 24 -29.70 7.91 -17.60
N ASN A 25 -29.32 6.68 -17.95
CA ASN A 25 -30.12 5.74 -18.76
C ASN A 25 -30.30 4.39 -18.02
N GLN A 26 -30.60 4.45 -16.73
CA GLN A 26 -30.65 3.29 -15.85
C GLN A 26 -31.71 2.25 -16.28
N GLU A 27 -32.74 2.67 -17.01
CA GLU A 27 -33.80 1.79 -17.55
C GLU A 27 -33.29 0.74 -18.55
N GLN A 28 -32.09 0.90 -19.07
CA GLN A 28 -31.44 -0.08 -19.94
C GLN A 28 -30.69 -1.17 -19.17
N LEU A 29 -30.53 -1.01 -17.85
CA LEU A 29 -29.87 -1.99 -17.00
C LEU A 29 -30.76 -3.24 -16.82
N VAL A 30 -30.16 -4.41 -17.02
CA VAL A 30 -30.82 -5.70 -16.76
C VAL A 30 -31.23 -5.77 -15.28
N GLY A 31 -32.48 -6.14 -15.01
CA GLY A 31 -33.03 -6.19 -13.65
C GLY A 31 -33.58 -4.86 -13.12
N TRP A 32 -33.49 -3.74 -13.86
CA TRP A 32 -34.08 -2.46 -13.43
C TRP A 32 -35.59 -2.52 -13.26
N GLY A 33 -36.29 -3.26 -14.12
CA GLY A 33 -37.73 -3.47 -13.99
C GLY A 33 -38.10 -4.14 -12.67
N ASP A 34 -37.40 -5.22 -12.32
CA ASP A 34 -37.60 -5.97 -11.07
C ASP A 34 -37.26 -5.11 -9.84
N PHE A 35 -36.19 -4.31 -9.94
CA PHE A 35 -35.81 -3.35 -8.90
C PHE A 35 -36.94 -2.33 -8.67
N VAL A 36 -37.48 -1.72 -9.73
CA VAL A 36 -38.56 -0.73 -9.63
C VAL A 36 -39.88 -1.36 -9.16
N GLU A 37 -40.17 -2.61 -9.49
CA GLU A 37 -41.35 -3.33 -8.99
C GLU A 37 -41.30 -3.48 -7.46
N VAL A 38 -40.12 -3.76 -6.90
CA VAL A 38 -39.94 -3.90 -5.45
C VAL A 38 -39.82 -2.54 -4.77
N PHE A 39 -38.99 -1.65 -5.28
CA PHE A 39 -38.61 -0.41 -4.59
C PHE A 39 -39.44 0.83 -4.99
N GLY A 40 -40.24 0.71 -6.04
CA GLY A 40 -41.26 1.68 -6.45
C GLY A 40 -40.83 2.63 -7.57
N ASN A 41 -41.82 3.01 -8.39
CA ASN A 41 -41.69 3.98 -9.49
C ASN A 41 -41.08 5.35 -9.13
N PRO A 42 -41.27 5.92 -7.91
CA PRO A 42 -40.69 7.23 -7.59
C PRO A 42 -39.17 7.31 -7.78
N ILE A 43 -38.43 6.20 -7.67
CA ILE A 43 -36.98 6.19 -7.89
C ILE A 43 -36.62 6.63 -9.31
N THR A 44 -37.35 6.15 -10.32
CA THR A 44 -37.13 6.54 -11.72
C THR A 44 -37.38 8.03 -11.93
N GLU A 45 -38.41 8.58 -11.29
CA GLU A 45 -38.71 10.02 -11.37
C GLU A 45 -37.68 10.85 -10.60
N TRP A 46 -37.23 10.43 -9.42
CA TRP A 46 -36.16 11.09 -8.66
C TRP A 46 -34.82 11.10 -9.38
N ILE A 47 -34.50 10.08 -10.19
CA ILE A 47 -33.32 10.12 -11.07
C ILE A 47 -33.50 11.18 -12.16
N LYS A 48 -34.68 11.26 -12.81
CA LYS A 48 -34.97 12.24 -13.86
C LYS A 48 -34.99 13.68 -13.32
N GLU A 49 -35.54 13.88 -12.13
CA GLU A 49 -35.62 15.17 -11.45
C GLU A 49 -34.28 15.61 -10.83
N GLY A 50 -33.33 14.68 -10.67
CA GLY A 50 -31.99 14.94 -10.15
C GLY A 50 -31.84 14.82 -8.63
N ASP A 51 -32.88 14.35 -7.94
CA ASP A 51 -32.85 14.03 -6.50
C ASP A 51 -31.94 12.85 -6.20
N ILE A 52 -31.88 11.87 -7.12
CA ILE A 52 -30.86 10.83 -7.13
C ILE A 52 -29.79 11.24 -8.13
N ALA A 53 -28.66 11.71 -7.61
CA ALA A 53 -27.54 12.16 -8.43
C ALA A 53 -26.92 10.98 -9.20
N THR A 54 -26.73 11.18 -10.52
CA THR A 54 -26.10 10.22 -11.43
C THR A 54 -24.68 10.60 -11.79
N ASP A 55 -24.23 11.81 -11.44
CA ASP A 55 -22.85 12.25 -11.69
C ASP A 55 -21.86 11.40 -10.90
N LEU A 56 -20.68 11.17 -11.49
CA LEU A 56 -19.63 10.33 -10.92
C LEU A 56 -19.32 10.69 -9.46
N LYS A 57 -19.15 9.68 -8.60
CA LYS A 57 -18.82 9.78 -7.17
C LYS A 57 -19.88 10.47 -6.29
N LYS A 58 -21.08 10.77 -6.81
CA LYS A 58 -22.17 11.32 -5.99
C LYS A 58 -22.91 10.20 -5.27
N LEU A 59 -23.08 10.35 -3.96
CA LEU A 59 -23.85 9.42 -3.15
C LEU A 59 -25.21 10.02 -2.78
N THR A 60 -26.30 9.28 -3.07
CA THR A 60 -27.64 9.64 -2.63
C THR A 60 -28.20 8.54 -1.73
N LYS A 61 -28.55 8.87 -0.50
CA LYS A 61 -29.08 7.92 0.48
C LYS A 61 -30.56 8.12 0.68
N ILE A 62 -31.35 7.06 0.50
CA ILE A 62 -32.81 7.08 0.66
C ILE A 62 -33.25 6.04 1.69
N PRO A 63 -34.02 6.41 2.73
CA PRO A 63 -34.68 5.45 3.61
C PRO A 63 -35.67 4.57 2.85
N CYS A 64 -35.68 3.27 3.13
CA CYS A 64 -36.61 2.32 2.52
C CYS A 64 -37.65 1.87 3.55
N PHE A 65 -38.93 2.03 3.22
CA PHE A 65 -40.07 1.65 4.05
C PHE A 65 -41.05 0.79 3.27
N ILE A 66 -40.56 -0.34 2.76
CA ILE A 66 -41.32 -1.20 1.86
C ILE A 66 -41.58 -2.54 2.55
N PRO A 67 -42.84 -2.94 2.78
CA PRO A 67 -43.15 -4.15 3.53
C PRO A 67 -42.65 -5.46 2.92
N SER A 68 -42.42 -5.50 1.60
CA SER A 68 -42.02 -6.70 0.86
C SER A 68 -40.52 -7.00 0.90
N THR A 69 -39.71 -6.15 1.54
CA THR A 69 -38.25 -6.33 1.69
C THR A 69 -37.80 -5.89 3.09
N GLN A 70 -36.67 -6.39 3.57
CA GLN A 70 -36.10 -5.96 4.85
C GLN A 70 -34.95 -4.96 4.69
N VAL A 71 -34.71 -4.47 3.47
CA VAL A 71 -33.76 -3.39 3.21
C VAL A 71 -34.23 -2.11 3.91
N LYS A 72 -33.39 -1.56 4.81
CA LYS A 72 -33.73 -0.34 5.57
C LYS A 72 -33.39 0.95 4.83
N ARG A 73 -32.39 0.94 3.94
CA ARG A 73 -31.92 2.10 3.18
C ARG A 73 -31.36 1.66 1.83
N ILE A 74 -31.43 2.53 0.84
CA ILE A 74 -30.71 2.38 -0.44
C ILE A 74 -29.68 3.49 -0.53
N LEU A 75 -28.45 3.13 -0.90
CA LEU A 75 -27.37 4.04 -1.22
C LEU A 75 -27.11 3.98 -2.71
N PHE A 76 -27.52 5.03 -3.42
CA PHE A 76 -27.26 5.21 -4.83
C PHE A 76 -25.88 5.82 -5.05
N VAL A 77 -25.12 5.24 -5.96
CA VAL A 77 -23.77 5.65 -6.36
C VAL A 77 -23.84 6.14 -7.80
N GLY A 78 -23.65 7.44 -8.01
CA GLY A 78 -23.58 8.02 -9.34
C GLY A 78 -22.32 7.56 -10.07
N LEU A 79 -22.51 6.95 -11.25
CA LEU A 79 -21.45 6.38 -12.08
C LEU A 79 -21.06 7.28 -13.26
N GLY A 80 -21.73 8.41 -13.45
CA GLY A 80 -21.52 9.27 -14.60
C GLY A 80 -21.89 8.58 -15.92
N ASP A 81 -20.99 8.67 -16.90
CA ASP A 81 -21.12 7.95 -18.17
C ASP A 81 -20.51 6.55 -18.04
N ARG A 82 -21.37 5.53 -17.95
CA ARG A 82 -20.97 4.12 -17.81
C ARG A 82 -20.00 3.64 -18.88
N LYS A 83 -20.01 4.24 -20.08
CA LYS A 83 -19.13 3.83 -21.18
C LYS A 83 -17.70 4.34 -21.04
N MET A 84 -17.49 5.32 -20.17
CA MET A 84 -16.19 5.96 -19.93
C MET A 84 -15.67 5.67 -18.52
N LEU A 85 -16.42 4.90 -17.72
CA LEU A 85 -16.10 4.59 -16.34
C LEU A 85 -14.87 3.68 -16.28
N SER A 86 -13.79 4.15 -15.67
CA SER A 86 -12.61 3.32 -15.42
C SER A 86 -12.75 2.49 -14.13
N THR A 87 -11.91 1.46 -14.01
CA THR A 87 -11.77 0.64 -12.80
C THR A 87 -11.38 1.49 -11.59
N ASP A 88 -10.48 2.46 -11.77
CA ASP A 88 -10.08 3.43 -10.74
C ASP A 88 -11.23 4.33 -10.29
N GLU A 89 -11.97 4.90 -11.22
CA GLU A 89 -13.12 5.76 -10.90
C GLU A 89 -14.21 4.98 -10.15
N LEU A 90 -14.41 3.71 -10.50
CA LEU A 90 -15.32 2.80 -9.81
C LEU A 90 -14.80 2.48 -8.39
N ARG A 91 -13.51 2.16 -8.24
CA ARG A 91 -12.87 1.89 -6.94
C ARG A 91 -12.98 3.09 -6.01
N GLU A 92 -12.72 4.30 -6.50
CA GLU A 92 -12.85 5.55 -5.75
C GLU A 92 -14.30 5.83 -5.35
N SER A 93 -15.26 5.57 -6.25
CA SER A 93 -16.70 5.68 -5.95
C SER A 93 -17.11 4.73 -4.83
N LEU A 94 -16.60 3.49 -4.85
CA LEU A 94 -16.84 2.49 -3.80
C LEU A 94 -16.05 2.79 -2.51
N GLY A 95 -14.91 3.49 -2.60
CA GLY A 95 -14.23 4.11 -1.44
C GLY A 95 -15.12 5.09 -0.70
N LEU A 96 -15.82 5.96 -1.42
CA LEU A 96 -16.80 6.87 -0.82
C LEU A 96 -17.97 6.10 -0.18
N VAL A 97 -18.39 4.98 -0.77
CA VAL A 97 -19.37 4.08 -0.16
C VAL A 97 -18.84 3.55 1.18
N GLY A 98 -17.62 3.00 1.22
CA GLY A 98 -16.99 2.51 2.45
C GLY A 98 -17.02 3.52 3.60
N LYS A 99 -16.72 4.79 3.30
CA LYS A 99 -16.80 5.88 4.29
C LYS A 99 -18.21 6.12 4.82
N GLU A 100 -19.20 6.12 3.93
CA GLU A 100 -20.60 6.31 4.32
C GLU A 100 -21.10 5.10 5.13
N LEU A 101 -20.68 3.87 4.80
CA LEU A 101 -20.99 2.66 5.59
C LEU A 101 -20.46 2.79 7.02
N HIS A 102 -19.19 3.20 7.19
CA HIS A 102 -18.62 3.42 8.52
C HIS A 102 -19.40 4.48 9.31
N LYS A 103 -19.70 5.63 8.69
CA LYS A 103 -20.47 6.71 9.32
C LYS A 103 -21.88 6.27 9.75
N LEU A 104 -22.50 5.37 9.00
CA LEU A 104 -23.85 4.88 9.26
C LEU A 104 -23.90 3.77 10.31
N ASN A 105 -22.76 3.17 10.70
CA ASN A 105 -22.69 2.06 11.64
C ASN A 105 -23.61 0.89 11.22
N VAL A 106 -23.58 0.55 9.93
CA VAL A 106 -24.36 -0.58 9.39
C VAL A 106 -23.68 -1.90 9.70
N LYS A 107 -24.48 -2.95 9.89
CA LYS A 107 -23.99 -4.31 10.15
C LYS A 107 -24.18 -5.23 8.96
N THR A 108 -25.24 -5.04 8.18
CA THR A 108 -25.55 -5.89 7.03
C THR A 108 -25.65 -5.06 5.75
N VAL A 109 -24.90 -5.46 4.73
CA VAL A 109 -24.78 -4.74 3.47
C VAL A 109 -25.21 -5.67 2.34
N SER A 110 -26.06 -5.19 1.44
CA SER A 110 -26.35 -5.87 0.18
C SER A 110 -25.85 -5.03 -0.98
N ILE A 111 -25.24 -5.65 -1.99
CA ILE A 111 -24.75 -4.99 -3.19
C ILE A 111 -25.54 -5.53 -4.38
N TRP A 112 -26.21 -4.64 -5.11
CA TRP A 112 -26.70 -5.01 -6.44
C TRP A 112 -25.52 -4.93 -7.41
N LEU A 113 -24.81 -6.05 -7.56
CA LEU A 113 -23.55 -6.14 -8.29
C LEU A 113 -23.73 -5.73 -9.76
N ASP A 114 -24.76 -6.27 -10.42
CA ASP A 114 -25.02 -6.03 -11.83
C ASP A 114 -25.22 -4.54 -12.14
N SER A 115 -25.61 -3.73 -11.14
CA SER A 115 -25.76 -2.29 -11.32
C SER A 115 -24.44 -1.55 -11.57
N PHE A 116 -23.30 -2.17 -11.29
CA PHE A 116 -21.95 -1.62 -11.50
C PHE A 116 -21.24 -2.21 -12.72
N VAL A 117 -21.77 -3.30 -13.29
CA VAL A 117 -21.20 -3.96 -14.48
C VAL A 117 -21.30 -3.03 -15.69
N THR A 118 -20.22 -3.00 -16.48
CA THR A 118 -20.13 -2.24 -17.73
C THR A 118 -19.75 -3.18 -18.88
N ALA A 119 -19.47 -2.62 -20.06
CA ALA A 119 -18.96 -3.42 -21.18
C ALA A 119 -17.50 -3.85 -20.97
N ASP A 120 -16.74 -3.04 -20.22
CA ASP A 120 -15.29 -3.19 -20.04
C ASP A 120 -14.93 -3.67 -18.62
N ILE A 121 -15.89 -3.70 -17.69
CA ILE A 121 -15.71 -4.16 -16.30
C ILE A 121 -16.75 -5.25 -16.03
N ASP A 122 -16.28 -6.50 -15.94
CA ASP A 122 -17.14 -7.67 -15.79
C ASP A 122 -17.62 -7.87 -14.33
N PRO A 123 -18.59 -8.78 -14.07
CA PRO A 123 -19.11 -9.00 -12.73
C PRO A 123 -18.06 -9.41 -11.68
N THR A 124 -17.06 -10.20 -12.06
CA THR A 124 -16.00 -10.66 -11.15
C THR A 124 -15.05 -9.51 -10.82
N GLU A 125 -14.69 -8.70 -11.82
CA GLU A 125 -13.89 -7.50 -11.59
C GLU A 125 -14.64 -6.47 -10.72
N VAL A 126 -15.94 -6.28 -10.95
CA VAL A 126 -16.80 -5.46 -10.07
C VAL A 126 -16.78 -5.99 -8.63
N SER A 127 -16.79 -7.30 -8.41
CA SER A 127 -16.82 -7.86 -7.06
C SER A 127 -15.51 -7.63 -6.31
N ILE A 128 -14.37 -7.74 -7.01
CA ILE A 128 -13.04 -7.38 -6.51
C ILE A 128 -13.01 -5.89 -6.14
N ILE A 129 -13.36 -5.01 -7.09
CA ILE A 129 -13.32 -3.55 -6.89
C ILE A 129 -14.30 -3.12 -5.79
N ALA A 130 -15.45 -3.79 -5.64
CA ALA A 130 -16.43 -3.52 -4.59
C ALA A 130 -15.87 -3.83 -3.19
N ALA A 131 -15.27 -4.99 -3.00
CA ALA A 131 -14.63 -5.34 -1.73
C ALA A 131 -13.45 -4.42 -1.44
N GLU A 132 -12.59 -4.22 -2.43
CA GLU A 132 -11.38 -3.41 -2.30
C GLU A 132 -11.73 -1.96 -1.98
N GLY A 133 -12.49 -1.29 -2.85
CA GLY A 133 -12.89 0.10 -2.68
C GLY A 133 -13.62 0.35 -1.37
N THR A 134 -14.67 -0.43 -1.08
CA THR A 134 -15.41 -0.24 0.17
C THR A 134 -14.56 -0.52 1.41
N GLY A 135 -13.72 -1.56 1.40
CA GLY A 135 -12.81 -1.90 2.49
C GLY A 135 -11.76 -0.82 2.74
N LEU A 136 -11.15 -0.26 1.69
CA LEU A 136 -10.22 0.86 1.78
C LEU A 136 -10.89 2.10 2.37
N GLY A 137 -12.07 2.45 1.87
CA GLY A 137 -12.83 3.62 2.34
C GLY A 137 -13.38 3.47 3.76
N TYR A 138 -13.62 2.25 4.22
CA TYR A 138 -14.10 1.96 5.58
C TYR A 138 -13.04 2.24 6.66
N TYR A 139 -11.77 2.28 6.27
CA TYR A 139 -10.64 2.46 7.17
C TYR A 139 -10.72 3.77 7.96
N ASN A 140 -10.44 3.67 9.26
CA ASN A 140 -10.27 4.82 10.12
C ASN A 140 -8.98 4.70 10.94
N VAL A 141 -8.31 5.83 11.10
CA VAL A 141 -7.08 5.92 11.89
C VAL A 141 -7.41 5.76 13.37
N GLN A 142 -6.59 4.98 14.08
CA GLN A 142 -6.69 4.80 15.52
C GLN A 142 -6.76 6.15 16.25
N ASN A 143 -7.78 6.31 17.10
CA ASN A 143 -7.98 7.53 17.88
C ASN A 143 -7.58 7.30 19.34
N TYR A 144 -6.61 8.05 19.82
CA TYR A 144 -6.09 7.96 21.20
C TYR A 144 -6.81 8.87 22.20
N LYS A 145 -7.89 9.57 21.80
CA LYS A 145 -8.68 10.41 22.71
C LYS A 145 -9.53 9.54 23.64
N THR A 146 -9.29 9.65 24.94
CA THR A 146 -10.07 8.95 25.98
C THR A 146 -11.51 9.45 26.14
N THR A 147 -11.86 10.58 25.52
CA THR A 147 -13.21 11.16 25.52
C THR A 147 -14.04 10.77 24.29
N SER A 148 -13.50 9.94 23.40
CA SER A 148 -14.23 9.45 22.24
C SER A 148 -15.30 8.44 22.69
N ASN A 149 -16.56 8.73 22.38
CA ASN A 149 -17.68 7.79 22.54
C ASN A 149 -18.07 7.13 21.21
N ALA A 150 -17.16 7.15 20.21
CA ALA A 150 -17.39 6.49 18.94
C ALA A 150 -17.53 4.98 19.17
N ILE A 151 -18.64 4.41 18.74
CA ILE A 151 -18.85 2.97 18.75
C ILE A 151 -18.27 2.44 17.44
N ASP A 152 -17.29 1.55 17.53
CA ASP A 152 -16.78 0.83 16.37
C ASP A 152 -17.77 -0.28 16.02
N VAL A 153 -18.66 -0.01 15.06
CA VAL A 153 -19.53 -1.04 14.48
C VAL A 153 -18.81 -1.63 13.28
N LYS A 154 -18.79 -2.97 13.20
CA LYS A 154 -18.21 -3.69 12.07
C LYS A 154 -19.31 -4.22 11.17
N ILE A 155 -19.03 -4.32 9.88
CA ILE A 155 -19.88 -5.04 8.94
C ILE A 155 -19.79 -6.54 9.31
N GLU A 156 -20.93 -7.09 9.67
CA GLU A 156 -21.11 -8.48 10.09
C GLU A 156 -21.43 -9.37 8.88
N GLU A 157 -22.17 -8.86 7.90
CA GLU A 157 -22.63 -9.63 6.73
C GLU A 157 -22.65 -8.80 5.43
N VAL A 158 -22.25 -9.44 4.33
CA VAL A 158 -22.38 -8.93 2.96
C VAL A 158 -23.15 -9.94 2.10
N SER A 159 -24.11 -9.46 1.32
CA SER A 159 -24.86 -10.25 0.33
C SER A 159 -24.86 -9.59 -1.05
N PHE A 160 -25.14 -10.38 -2.08
CA PHE A 160 -25.16 -9.92 -3.47
C PHE A 160 -26.53 -10.16 -4.10
N ILE A 161 -26.93 -9.22 -4.95
CA ILE A 161 -27.99 -9.40 -5.93
C ILE A 161 -27.30 -9.38 -7.29
N THR A 162 -27.30 -10.52 -7.98
CA THR A 162 -26.60 -10.69 -9.26
C THR A 162 -27.21 -11.83 -10.07
N THR A 163 -27.13 -11.70 -11.39
CA THR A 163 -27.42 -12.76 -12.36
C THR A 163 -26.18 -13.58 -12.76
N ALA A 164 -24.98 -13.14 -12.36
CA ALA A 164 -23.73 -13.87 -12.57
C ALA A 164 -23.60 -15.07 -11.61
N ASP A 165 -22.59 -15.93 -11.85
CA ASP A 165 -22.31 -17.05 -10.96
C ASP A 165 -21.85 -16.54 -9.59
N THR A 166 -22.66 -16.80 -8.56
CA THR A 166 -22.38 -16.33 -7.20
C THR A 166 -21.07 -16.88 -6.64
N GLN A 167 -20.61 -18.06 -7.09
CA GLN A 167 -19.33 -18.60 -6.64
C GLN A 167 -18.15 -17.74 -7.13
N GLU A 168 -18.19 -17.30 -8.39
CA GLU A 168 -17.17 -16.40 -8.96
C GLU A 168 -17.22 -15.03 -8.27
N ILE A 169 -18.42 -14.50 -8.02
CA ILE A 169 -18.60 -13.21 -7.33
C ILE A 169 -18.03 -13.26 -5.92
N VAL A 170 -18.33 -14.31 -5.15
CA VAL A 170 -17.81 -14.48 -3.79
C VAL A 170 -16.29 -14.61 -3.80
N ALA A 171 -15.72 -15.39 -4.73
CA ALA A 171 -14.27 -15.53 -4.85
C ALA A 171 -13.58 -14.20 -5.19
N GLY A 172 -14.11 -13.43 -6.16
CA GLY A 172 -13.57 -12.11 -6.48
C GLY A 172 -13.70 -11.12 -5.32
N PHE A 173 -14.82 -11.16 -4.58
CA PHE A 173 -15.00 -10.31 -3.40
C PHE A 173 -14.00 -10.66 -2.28
N GLU A 174 -13.71 -11.95 -2.07
CA GLU A 174 -12.68 -12.40 -1.13
C GLU A 174 -11.29 -11.88 -1.51
N VAL A 175 -10.93 -11.90 -2.81
CA VAL A 175 -9.67 -11.31 -3.31
C VAL A 175 -9.61 -9.80 -3.02
N GLY A 176 -10.65 -9.04 -3.37
CA GLY A 176 -10.66 -7.60 -3.08
C GLY A 176 -10.61 -7.27 -1.59
N GLN A 177 -11.18 -8.15 -0.73
CA GLN A 177 -11.09 -8.01 0.73
C GLN A 177 -9.65 -8.20 1.23
N ILE A 178 -8.93 -9.21 0.72
CA ILE A 178 -7.51 -9.46 1.03
C ILE A 178 -6.68 -8.21 0.74
N TYR A 179 -6.86 -7.64 -0.46
CA TYR A 179 -6.18 -6.42 -0.89
C TYR A 179 -6.49 -5.23 0.04
N ALA A 180 -7.77 -4.97 0.32
CA ALA A 180 -8.15 -3.87 1.22
C ALA A 180 -7.58 -4.03 2.64
N GLU A 181 -7.63 -5.24 3.20
CA GLU A 181 -7.11 -5.52 4.54
C GLU A 181 -5.59 -5.33 4.61
N ALA A 182 -4.84 -5.82 3.63
CA ALA A 182 -3.39 -5.67 3.58
C ALA A 182 -2.97 -4.21 3.45
N VAL A 183 -3.64 -3.45 2.57
CA VAL A 183 -3.41 -1.99 2.46
C VAL A 183 -3.73 -1.30 3.78
N ASN A 184 -4.87 -1.60 4.40
CA ASN A 184 -5.28 -0.96 5.66
C ASN A 184 -4.37 -1.33 6.85
N GLU A 185 -3.76 -2.52 6.87
CA GLU A 185 -2.72 -2.87 7.83
C GLU A 185 -1.45 -2.07 7.60
N ALA A 186 -0.99 -1.93 6.36
CA ALA A 186 0.13 -1.04 6.03
C ALA A 186 -0.14 0.41 6.45
N ARG A 187 -1.35 0.93 6.18
CA ARG A 187 -1.80 2.25 6.67
C ARG A 187 -1.76 2.33 8.18
N THR A 188 -2.15 1.26 8.87
CA THR A 188 -2.13 1.21 10.33
C THR A 188 -0.71 1.30 10.87
N LEU A 189 0.23 0.55 10.29
CA LEU A 189 1.64 0.62 10.68
C LEU A 189 2.20 2.05 10.50
N VAL A 190 1.98 2.68 9.35
CA VAL A 190 2.41 4.07 9.08
C VAL A 190 1.77 5.07 10.06
N ASN A 191 0.52 4.81 10.45
CA ASN A 191 -0.21 5.70 11.35
C ASN A 191 0.13 5.50 12.84
N LEU A 192 0.74 4.38 13.23
CA LEU A 192 1.14 4.15 14.61
C LEU A 192 2.20 5.19 15.06
N PRO A 193 2.07 5.76 16.26
CA PRO A 193 3.11 6.62 16.83
C PRO A 193 4.44 5.87 16.98
N GLY A 194 5.57 6.57 16.75
CA GLY A 194 6.91 5.97 16.89
C GLY A 194 7.24 5.46 18.30
N ASN A 195 6.55 5.94 19.33
CA ASN A 195 6.67 5.40 20.69
C ASN A 195 5.88 4.10 20.92
N ILE A 196 5.08 3.65 19.94
CA ILE A 196 4.31 2.40 19.96
C ILE A 196 4.91 1.42 18.95
N LEU A 197 5.22 1.88 17.74
CA LEU A 197 5.83 1.07 16.69
C LEU A 197 7.34 1.32 16.63
N THR A 198 8.09 0.67 17.51
CA THR A 198 9.56 0.64 17.47
C THR A 198 10.06 -0.47 16.54
N SER A 199 11.36 -0.52 16.26
CA SER A 199 11.94 -1.56 15.39
C SER A 199 11.70 -2.98 15.89
N ALA A 200 11.73 -3.19 17.21
CA ALA A 200 11.36 -4.47 17.80
C ALA A 200 9.88 -4.80 17.58
N LYS A 201 8.98 -3.81 17.70
CA LYS A 201 7.54 -4.02 17.48
C LYS A 201 7.19 -4.28 16.02
N LEU A 202 7.94 -3.69 15.08
CA LEU A 202 7.82 -4.01 13.67
C LEU A 202 8.30 -5.45 13.38
N ALA A 203 9.33 -5.92 14.08
CA ALA A 203 9.78 -7.31 14.00
C ALA A 203 8.77 -8.30 14.60
N ASP A 204 8.17 -7.97 15.76
CA ASP A 204 7.08 -8.76 16.36
C ASP A 204 5.91 -8.91 15.38
N TYR A 205 5.54 -7.83 14.69
CA TYR A 205 4.48 -7.87 13.66
C TYR A 205 4.84 -8.81 12.51
N ALA A 206 6.08 -8.73 12.01
CA ALA A 206 6.56 -9.58 10.94
C ALA A 206 6.59 -11.07 11.34
N GLU A 207 6.94 -11.38 12.59
CA GLU A 207 6.91 -12.74 13.14
C GLU A 207 5.50 -13.32 13.17
N GLU A 208 4.50 -12.55 13.61
CA GLU A 208 3.11 -13.01 13.58
C GLU A 208 2.59 -13.17 12.14
N LEU A 209 2.97 -12.28 11.22
CA LEU A 209 2.64 -12.41 9.80
C LEU A 209 3.23 -13.69 9.20
N ALA A 210 4.52 -13.95 9.45
CA ALA A 210 5.20 -15.14 8.95
C ALA A 210 4.58 -16.42 9.52
N LYS A 211 4.25 -16.43 10.81
CA LYS A 211 3.56 -17.54 11.47
C LYS A 211 2.16 -17.79 10.91
N GLN A 212 1.41 -16.73 10.59
CA GLN A 212 0.06 -16.85 10.01
C GLN A 212 0.09 -17.57 8.66
N TYR A 213 1.09 -17.30 7.82
CA TYR A 213 1.20 -17.85 6.47
C TYR A 213 2.30 -18.90 6.31
N ASP A 214 2.86 -19.41 7.40
CA ASP A 214 3.93 -20.41 7.39
C ASP A 214 5.13 -20.01 6.50
N PHE A 215 5.53 -18.75 6.60
CA PHE A 215 6.75 -18.25 5.97
C PHE A 215 7.96 -18.54 6.85
N GLU A 216 9.12 -18.79 6.22
CA GLU A 216 10.39 -18.77 6.94
C GLU A 216 10.70 -17.33 7.34
N ILE A 217 11.09 -17.12 8.60
CA ILE A 217 11.47 -15.80 9.11
C ILE A 217 12.81 -15.86 9.84
N GLU A 218 13.64 -14.83 9.59
CA GLU A 218 14.84 -14.54 10.35
C GLU A 218 14.82 -13.08 10.81
N ILE A 219 15.10 -12.85 12.09
CA ILE A 219 15.20 -11.52 12.68
C ILE A 219 16.60 -11.37 13.27
N LEU A 220 17.44 -10.56 12.62
CA LEU A 220 18.76 -10.20 13.12
C LEU A 220 18.63 -9.09 14.16
N ASN A 221 19.13 -9.34 15.37
CA ASN A 221 19.24 -8.35 16.44
C ASN A 221 20.56 -7.57 16.35
N LYS A 222 20.70 -6.54 17.20
CA LYS A 222 21.89 -5.67 17.22
C LYS A 222 23.22 -6.42 17.27
N VAL A 223 23.34 -7.43 18.13
CA VAL A 223 24.58 -8.21 18.30
C VAL A 223 24.93 -8.94 17.00
N GLN A 224 23.94 -9.56 16.35
CA GLN A 224 24.15 -10.23 15.07
C GLN A 224 24.52 -9.24 13.95
N LEU A 225 23.92 -8.05 13.95
CA LEU A 225 24.29 -6.99 13.00
C LEU A 225 25.74 -6.53 13.20
N GLU A 226 26.20 -6.42 14.45
CA GLU A 226 27.59 -6.09 14.81
C GLU A 226 28.56 -7.20 14.36
N GLU A 227 28.20 -8.46 14.59
CA GLU A 227 28.99 -9.63 14.17
C GLU A 227 29.09 -9.77 12.65
N LEU A 228 28.01 -9.47 11.92
CA LEU A 228 27.97 -9.47 10.46
C LEU A 228 28.66 -8.25 9.84
N GLY A 229 28.94 -7.20 10.62
CA GLY A 229 29.53 -5.96 10.12
C GLY A 229 28.56 -5.12 9.30
N MET A 230 27.26 -5.11 9.64
CA MET A 230 26.25 -4.24 9.03
C MET A 230 26.37 -2.80 9.54
N GLY A 231 27.51 -2.18 9.24
CA GLY A 231 27.91 -0.92 9.87
C GLY A 231 27.08 0.29 9.44
N ALA A 232 26.32 0.22 8.34
CA ALA A 232 25.51 1.35 7.89
C ALA A 232 24.22 1.49 8.70
N ILE A 233 23.44 0.41 8.88
CA ILE A 233 22.27 0.44 9.77
C ILE A 233 22.68 0.68 11.23
N LEU A 234 23.81 0.11 11.68
CA LEU A 234 24.34 0.33 13.02
C LEU A 234 24.75 1.78 13.26
N ALA A 235 25.35 2.44 12.26
CA ALA A 235 25.72 3.86 12.36
C ALA A 235 24.48 4.76 12.54
N VAL A 236 23.42 4.50 11.76
CA VAL A 236 22.13 5.21 11.88
C VAL A 236 21.53 5.01 13.27
N ASN A 237 21.49 3.76 13.74
CA ASN A 237 20.90 3.43 15.05
C ASN A 237 21.71 3.94 16.25
N LYS A 238 23.01 4.23 16.09
CA LYS A 238 23.95 4.47 17.19
C LYS A 238 23.48 5.54 18.19
N GLY A 239 22.64 6.47 17.72
CA GLY A 239 22.04 7.51 18.55
C GLY A 239 20.89 7.05 19.47
N SER A 240 20.30 5.89 19.24
CA SER A 240 19.07 5.44 19.89
C SER A 240 19.29 4.42 21.02
N VAL A 241 18.27 4.33 21.87
CA VAL A 241 18.11 3.26 22.87
C VAL A 241 17.24 2.11 22.35
N GLU A 242 16.43 2.36 21.31
CA GLU A 242 15.69 1.33 20.62
C GLU A 242 16.65 0.61 19.67
N GLU A 243 16.75 -0.71 19.78
CA GLU A 243 17.71 -1.47 18.99
C GLU A 243 17.23 -1.69 17.55
N PRO A 244 18.14 -1.76 16.56
CA PRO A 244 17.78 -2.01 15.19
C PRO A 244 17.43 -3.49 14.98
N ARG A 245 16.70 -3.79 13.92
CA ARG A 245 16.38 -5.14 13.44
C ARG A 245 16.56 -5.21 11.94
N VAL A 246 17.10 -6.31 11.44
CA VAL A 246 16.93 -6.69 10.03
C VAL A 246 15.99 -7.88 9.99
N ILE A 247 14.83 -7.68 9.39
CA ILE A 247 13.75 -8.66 9.31
C ILE A 247 13.80 -9.27 7.90
N THR A 248 13.82 -10.59 7.83
CA THR A 248 13.82 -11.34 6.56
C THR A 248 12.69 -12.36 6.57
N ILE A 249 11.78 -12.28 5.60
CA ILE A 249 10.70 -13.25 5.40
C ILE A 249 10.90 -13.91 4.04
N LYS A 250 10.90 -15.24 3.98
CA LYS A 250 10.98 -16.00 2.74
C LYS A 250 9.67 -16.74 2.48
N TYR A 251 9.13 -16.50 1.30
CA TYR A 251 8.05 -17.28 0.72
C TYR A 251 8.62 -18.11 -0.43
N GLN A 252 8.76 -19.42 -0.19
CA GLN A 252 9.20 -20.37 -1.19
C GLN A 252 7.97 -21.04 -1.83
N ALA A 253 7.64 -20.63 -3.04
CA ALA A 253 6.51 -21.17 -3.80
C ALA A 253 6.90 -22.40 -4.62
N THR A 254 8.16 -22.47 -5.08
CA THR A 254 8.65 -23.54 -5.97
C THR A 254 9.64 -24.46 -5.26
N GLU A 255 9.94 -25.62 -5.86
CA GLU A 255 10.87 -26.60 -5.27
C GLU A 255 12.29 -26.06 -5.08
N LYS A 256 12.69 -25.07 -5.89
CA LYS A 256 14.03 -24.50 -5.88
C LYS A 256 14.01 -23.04 -5.47
N TRP A 257 14.99 -22.63 -4.68
CA TRP A 257 15.23 -21.22 -4.36
C TRP A 257 16.03 -20.53 -5.48
N GLU A 258 15.40 -20.41 -6.64
CA GLU A 258 15.90 -19.74 -7.84
C GLU A 258 14.87 -18.70 -8.29
N ASP A 259 15.28 -17.75 -9.14
CA ASP A 259 14.40 -16.73 -9.71
C ASP A 259 13.58 -15.96 -8.64
N VAL A 260 14.30 -15.55 -7.58
CA VAL A 260 13.70 -14.97 -6.38
C VAL A 260 13.56 -13.46 -6.52
N ILE A 261 12.35 -12.94 -6.31
CA ILE A 261 12.11 -11.50 -6.23
C ILE A 261 12.39 -11.01 -4.80
N GLY A 262 13.32 -10.08 -4.67
CA GLY A 262 13.65 -9.41 -3.41
C GLY A 262 12.84 -8.12 -3.22
N LEU A 263 11.95 -8.08 -2.24
CA LEU A 263 11.23 -6.87 -1.83
C LEU A 263 11.93 -6.25 -0.61
N VAL A 264 12.51 -5.06 -0.77
CA VAL A 264 13.32 -4.44 0.29
C VAL A 264 12.66 -3.17 0.81
N GLY A 265 12.37 -3.10 2.12
CA GLY A 265 11.64 -1.97 2.71
C GLY A 265 12.50 -1.11 3.62
N LYS A 266 12.47 0.22 3.44
CA LYS A 266 12.98 1.18 4.45
C LYS A 266 12.07 1.14 5.69
N GLY A 267 12.63 0.76 6.84
CA GLY A 267 11.93 0.64 8.12
C GLY A 267 12.37 1.65 9.18
N VAL A 268 12.57 2.92 8.83
CA VAL A 268 12.94 3.96 9.81
C VAL A 268 11.70 4.38 10.59
N THR A 269 11.53 3.82 11.79
CA THR A 269 10.32 3.96 12.62
C THR A 269 10.10 5.38 13.15
N PHE A 270 11.17 6.15 13.28
CA PHE A 270 11.12 7.59 13.48
C PHE A 270 12.41 8.25 13.01
N ASP A 271 12.29 9.37 12.32
CA ASP A 271 13.44 10.10 11.78
C ASP A 271 13.52 11.54 12.30
N THR A 272 14.54 11.82 13.14
CA THR A 272 14.85 13.18 13.60
C THR A 272 15.78 13.94 12.65
N GLY A 273 16.41 13.23 11.72
CA GLY A 273 17.56 13.65 10.93
C GLY A 273 18.92 13.52 11.62
N GLY A 274 18.96 13.09 12.88
CA GLY A 274 20.20 13.03 13.66
C GLY A 274 20.79 14.43 13.87
N TYR A 275 22.12 14.56 13.84
CA TYR A 275 22.78 15.87 14.00
C TYR A 275 22.43 16.87 12.88
N SER A 276 22.13 16.38 11.68
CA SER A 276 21.46 17.13 10.61
C SER A 276 19.96 17.30 10.89
N ILE A 277 19.64 17.87 12.06
CA ILE A 277 18.28 17.88 12.59
C ILE A 277 17.25 18.52 11.64
N LYS A 278 16.10 17.85 11.49
CA LYS A 278 14.96 18.38 10.75
C LYS A 278 14.40 19.64 11.41
N THR A 279 13.76 20.49 10.59
CA THR A 279 13.03 21.66 11.11
C THR A 279 11.82 21.25 11.95
N LYS A 280 11.29 22.17 12.76
CA LYS A 280 10.10 21.91 13.61
C LYS A 280 8.92 21.34 12.82
N THR A 281 8.69 21.82 11.61
CA THR A 281 7.61 21.35 10.74
C THR A 281 8.00 20.07 9.99
N GLY A 282 9.27 19.90 9.64
CA GLY A 282 9.78 18.69 8.99
C GLY A 282 9.80 17.45 9.90
N LEU A 283 9.88 17.63 11.21
CA LEU A 283 9.80 16.53 12.19
C LEU A 283 8.38 15.91 12.29
N VAL A 284 7.34 16.71 12.06
CA VAL A 284 5.96 16.25 12.23
C VAL A 284 5.61 15.34 11.05
N GLY A 285 5.23 14.10 11.36
CA GLY A 285 4.87 13.10 10.36
C GLY A 285 5.94 12.03 10.14
N MET A 286 7.16 12.20 10.67
CA MET A 286 8.28 11.25 10.50
C MET A 286 8.09 9.88 11.16
N LYS A 287 6.96 9.64 11.84
CA LYS A 287 6.51 8.28 12.17
C LYS A 287 6.20 7.44 10.91
N GLY A 288 5.88 8.09 9.79
CA GLY A 288 5.59 7.44 8.52
C GLY A 288 6.83 7.09 7.71
N ASP A 289 8.04 7.33 8.24
CA ASP A 289 9.30 7.09 7.53
C ASP A 289 9.70 5.59 7.42
N MET A 290 8.78 4.73 7.88
CA MET A 290 8.79 3.28 7.70
C MET A 290 7.76 2.81 6.66
N GLY A 291 7.20 3.72 5.86
CA GLY A 291 6.18 3.41 4.85
C GLY A 291 6.61 2.37 3.81
N GLY A 292 7.91 2.29 3.50
CA GLY A 292 8.48 1.26 2.64
C GLY A 292 8.37 -0.15 3.25
N ALA A 293 8.74 -0.28 4.53
CA ALA A 293 8.55 -1.52 5.28
C ALA A 293 7.07 -1.91 5.40
N ALA A 294 6.18 -0.95 5.63
CA ALA A 294 4.74 -1.19 5.66
C ALA A 294 4.22 -1.72 4.31
N ALA A 295 4.68 -1.14 3.20
CA ALA A 295 4.29 -1.58 1.86
C ALA A 295 4.73 -3.02 1.58
N VAL A 296 5.99 -3.36 1.90
CA VAL A 296 6.53 -4.72 1.73
C VAL A 296 5.78 -5.74 2.60
N LEU A 297 5.50 -5.44 3.87
CA LEU A 297 4.74 -6.33 4.75
C LEU A 297 3.29 -6.52 4.28
N GLY A 298 2.65 -5.45 3.79
CA GLY A 298 1.32 -5.54 3.18
C GLY A 298 1.32 -6.42 1.93
N ALA A 299 2.31 -6.27 1.05
CA ALA A 299 2.45 -7.13 -0.13
C ALA A 299 2.66 -8.60 0.26
N MET A 300 3.51 -8.88 1.25
CA MET A 300 3.72 -10.24 1.77
C MET A 300 2.46 -10.85 2.37
N LYS A 301 1.56 -10.05 2.95
CA LYS A 301 0.24 -10.53 3.38
C LYS A 301 -0.60 -11.00 2.20
N ILE A 302 -0.70 -10.21 1.13
CA ILE A 302 -1.45 -10.61 -0.08
C ILE A 302 -0.85 -11.89 -0.69
N ILE A 303 0.48 -11.96 -0.79
CA ILE A 303 1.20 -13.15 -1.25
C ILE A 303 0.92 -14.37 -0.37
N GLY A 304 0.79 -14.18 0.96
CA GLY A 304 0.46 -15.26 1.89
C GLY A 304 -0.96 -15.81 1.75
N GLU A 305 -1.90 -14.93 1.41
CA GLU A 305 -3.30 -15.30 1.13
C GLU A 305 -3.45 -15.96 -0.24
N LEU A 306 -2.90 -15.35 -1.29
CA LEU A 306 -3.13 -15.76 -2.69
C LEU A 306 -2.16 -16.84 -3.18
N ARG A 307 -1.01 -17.00 -2.52
CA ARG A 307 0.01 -18.02 -2.81
C ARG A 307 0.42 -18.09 -4.29
N PRO A 308 0.84 -16.96 -4.91
CA PRO A 308 1.32 -16.95 -6.28
C PRO A 308 2.53 -17.88 -6.44
N ASN A 309 2.65 -18.57 -7.58
CA ASN A 309 3.74 -19.51 -7.86
C ASN A 309 5.09 -18.82 -8.18
N LYS A 310 5.53 -17.88 -7.33
CA LYS A 310 6.80 -17.15 -7.47
C LYS A 310 7.51 -17.04 -6.13
N ASN A 311 8.81 -17.30 -6.12
CA ASN A 311 9.62 -17.16 -4.90
C ASN A 311 9.83 -15.69 -4.56
N VAL A 312 9.59 -15.32 -3.30
CA VAL A 312 9.74 -13.95 -2.82
C VAL A 312 10.50 -13.93 -1.50
N ILE A 313 11.43 -12.99 -1.40
CA ILE A 313 12.10 -12.64 -0.14
C ILE A 313 11.84 -11.19 0.20
N ALA A 314 11.27 -10.94 1.37
CA ALA A 314 11.17 -9.60 1.93
C ALA A 314 12.33 -9.34 2.90
N VAL A 315 13.04 -8.20 2.75
CA VAL A 315 14.09 -7.76 3.67
C VAL A 315 13.81 -6.34 4.13
N ILE A 316 13.72 -6.12 5.44
CA ILE A 316 13.43 -4.82 6.02
C ILE A 316 14.55 -4.44 6.98
N GLY A 317 15.26 -3.37 6.66
CA GLY A 317 16.16 -2.70 7.59
C GLY A 317 15.35 -1.76 8.48
N SER A 318 15.19 -2.13 9.75
CA SER A 318 14.38 -1.40 10.72
C SER A 318 15.24 -0.75 11.80
N THR A 319 15.09 0.56 11.96
CA THR A 319 15.78 1.34 13.00
C THR A 319 15.01 2.65 13.28
N ASP A 320 15.57 3.52 14.09
CA ASP A 320 15.21 4.92 14.24
C ASP A 320 16.48 5.79 14.13
N ASN A 321 16.30 7.07 13.81
CA ASN A 321 17.40 8.02 13.67
C ASN A 321 17.27 9.11 14.73
N MET A 322 18.09 9.00 15.77
CA MET A 322 17.97 9.79 16.99
C MET A 322 19.25 10.59 17.28
N ILE A 323 19.09 11.71 17.99
CA ILE A 323 20.22 12.52 18.48
C ILE A 323 20.62 12.04 19.87
N SER A 324 21.89 11.73 20.04
CA SER A 324 22.50 11.52 21.36
C SER A 324 24.00 11.82 21.34
N GLY A 325 24.67 11.66 22.48
CA GLY A 325 26.13 11.78 22.57
C GLY A 325 26.90 10.75 21.74
N GLU A 326 26.26 9.63 21.39
CA GLU A 326 26.87 8.52 20.64
C GLU A 326 26.51 8.54 19.15
N ALA A 327 25.55 9.37 18.74
CA ALA A 327 25.06 9.40 17.36
C ALA A 327 26.20 9.68 16.36
N PHE A 328 26.09 9.05 15.19
CA PHE A 328 26.93 9.36 14.04
C PHE A 328 26.75 10.81 13.60
N LYS A 329 27.79 11.37 12.97
CA LYS A 329 27.89 12.79 12.63
C LYS A 329 28.34 12.96 11.18
N PRO A 330 28.11 14.14 10.59
CA PRO A 330 28.85 14.54 9.41
C PRO A 330 30.35 14.38 9.62
N ASP A 331 31.08 14.05 8.55
CA ASP A 331 32.51 13.68 8.48
C ASP A 331 32.88 12.31 9.05
N ASP A 332 31.95 11.57 9.67
CA ASP A 332 32.21 10.16 10.02
C ASP A 332 32.38 9.33 8.73
N VAL A 333 33.31 8.37 8.73
CA VAL A 333 33.44 7.35 7.68
C VAL A 333 33.05 6.00 8.26
N ILE A 334 32.10 5.34 7.62
CA ILE A 334 31.55 4.05 8.05
C ILE A 334 31.88 2.96 7.04
N THR A 335 31.91 1.71 7.50
CA THR A 335 32.01 0.53 6.62
C THR A 335 30.65 -0.17 6.57
N THR A 336 30.14 -0.37 5.37
CA THR A 336 28.85 -1.04 5.10
C THR A 336 28.99 -2.56 5.13
N TYR A 337 27.87 -3.26 5.12
CA TYR A 337 27.83 -4.72 5.02
C TYR A 337 28.52 -5.25 3.75
N SER A 338 28.47 -4.49 2.65
CA SER A 338 29.16 -4.86 1.41
C SER A 338 30.69 -4.67 1.48
N GLY A 339 31.21 -4.15 2.60
CA GLY A 339 32.62 -3.78 2.76
C GLY A 339 33.00 -2.43 2.15
N LYS A 340 32.09 -1.74 1.46
CA LYS A 340 32.32 -0.38 0.93
C LYS A 340 32.34 0.62 2.08
N THR A 341 33.19 1.64 1.96
CA THR A 341 33.25 2.76 2.90
C THR A 341 32.38 3.93 2.44
N VAL A 342 31.73 4.62 3.36
CA VAL A 342 30.84 5.75 3.08
C VAL A 342 31.19 6.93 3.98
N GLU A 343 31.47 8.08 3.37
CA GLU A 343 31.57 9.37 4.03
C GLU A 343 30.16 9.92 4.31
N ILE A 344 29.89 10.22 5.58
CA ILE A 344 28.63 10.80 6.02
C ILE A 344 28.71 12.31 5.88
N LEU A 345 27.96 12.88 4.95
CA LEU A 345 27.84 14.33 4.79
C LEU A 345 26.54 14.86 5.37
N ASN A 346 25.54 13.99 5.52
CA ASN A 346 24.24 14.35 6.08
C ASN A 346 23.62 13.16 6.82
N THR A 347 23.36 13.29 8.12
CA THR A 347 22.73 12.22 8.93
C THR A 347 21.23 12.09 8.70
N ASP A 348 20.60 13.04 7.99
CA ASP A 348 19.20 13.00 7.51
C ASP A 348 19.07 12.29 6.14
N ALA A 349 20.18 11.73 5.66
CA ALA A 349 20.22 10.82 4.52
C ALA A 349 20.51 9.39 5.03
N GLU A 350 19.79 8.98 6.07
CA GLU A 350 19.91 7.71 6.79
C GLU A 350 19.26 6.55 6.06
N GLY A 351 18.10 6.76 5.43
CA GLY A 351 17.32 5.68 4.82
C GLY A 351 18.10 4.92 3.76
N ARG A 352 18.93 5.62 2.97
CA ARG A 352 19.79 5.01 1.95
C ARG A 352 20.93 4.18 2.55
N LEU A 353 21.38 4.51 3.76
CA LEU A 353 22.38 3.74 4.51
C LEU A 353 21.77 2.44 5.05
N VAL A 354 20.55 2.53 5.59
CA VAL A 354 19.78 1.35 6.03
C VAL A 354 19.51 0.41 4.85
N LEU A 355 19.08 0.97 3.72
CA LEU A 355 18.84 0.20 2.49
C LEU A 355 20.12 -0.39 1.90
N ALA A 356 21.27 0.28 1.98
CA ALA A 356 22.54 -0.25 1.48
C ALA A 356 22.89 -1.60 2.11
N ASP A 357 22.75 -1.74 3.42
CA ASP A 357 22.95 -3.01 4.10
C ASP A 357 21.82 -4.01 3.78
N ALA A 358 20.56 -3.55 3.77
CA ALA A 358 19.40 -4.42 3.52
C ALA A 358 19.39 -5.02 2.10
N VAL A 359 19.65 -4.23 1.05
CA VAL A 359 19.74 -4.74 -0.33
C VAL A 359 20.94 -5.66 -0.51
N THR A 360 22.07 -5.38 0.16
CA THR A 360 23.24 -6.27 0.14
C THR A 360 22.90 -7.61 0.81
N TYR A 361 22.15 -7.58 1.91
CA TYR A 361 21.69 -8.79 2.60
C TYR A 361 20.70 -9.59 1.75
N ALA A 362 19.73 -8.93 1.10
CA ALA A 362 18.78 -9.59 0.20
C ALA A 362 19.49 -10.38 -0.91
N LYS A 363 20.55 -9.82 -1.48
CA LYS A 363 21.40 -10.50 -2.49
C LYS A 363 22.06 -11.74 -1.92
N GLN A 364 22.63 -11.63 -0.72
CA GLN A 364 23.28 -12.76 -0.06
C GLN A 364 22.28 -13.88 0.26
N GLN A 365 21.04 -13.52 0.54
CA GLN A 365 19.93 -14.46 0.78
C GLN A 365 19.32 -15.03 -0.51
N GLY A 366 19.87 -14.68 -1.68
CA GLY A 366 19.53 -15.30 -2.97
C GLY A 366 18.57 -14.50 -3.86
N ALA A 367 18.29 -13.23 -3.57
CA ALA A 367 17.49 -12.39 -4.46
C ALA A 367 18.15 -12.25 -5.85
N ASN A 368 17.40 -12.56 -6.90
CA ASN A 368 17.81 -12.45 -8.30
C ASN A 368 17.36 -11.13 -8.94
N TYR A 369 16.29 -10.54 -8.40
CA TYR A 369 15.73 -9.24 -8.76
C TYR A 369 15.48 -8.47 -7.46
N ILE A 370 15.59 -7.14 -7.48
CA ILE A 370 15.35 -6.34 -6.26
C ILE A 370 14.40 -5.18 -6.56
N ILE A 371 13.37 -5.04 -5.74
CA ILE A 371 12.53 -3.85 -5.69
C ILE A 371 12.66 -3.27 -4.28
N ASP A 372 13.30 -2.11 -4.16
CA ASP A 372 13.37 -1.41 -2.87
C ASP A 372 12.37 -0.26 -2.80
N VAL A 373 11.70 -0.13 -1.65
CA VAL A 373 10.61 0.81 -1.43
C VAL A 373 10.93 1.68 -0.23
N ALA A 374 10.91 3.00 -0.41
CA ALA A 374 11.36 3.92 0.63
C ALA A 374 10.71 5.29 0.55
N THR A 375 10.36 5.84 1.72
CA THR A 375 10.16 7.28 1.92
C THR A 375 11.53 7.96 1.96
N LEU A 376 12.19 8.11 0.80
CA LEU A 376 13.63 8.35 0.80
C LEU A 376 14.01 9.82 0.73
N THR A 377 13.35 10.61 -0.14
CA THR A 377 13.79 11.99 -0.37
C THR A 377 12.65 12.98 -0.44
N GLY A 378 12.82 14.15 0.18
CA GLY A 378 11.97 15.32 -0.11
C GLY A 378 12.11 15.83 -1.56
N GLY A 379 13.13 15.35 -2.29
CA GLY A 379 13.36 15.66 -3.69
C GLY A 379 12.27 15.13 -4.61
N VAL A 380 11.76 13.91 -4.36
CA VAL A 380 10.68 13.35 -5.18
C VAL A 380 9.40 14.16 -5.06
N ILE A 381 9.10 14.68 -3.87
CA ILE A 381 7.95 15.56 -3.62
C ILE A 381 8.07 16.85 -4.42
N THR A 382 9.27 17.45 -4.41
CA THR A 382 9.54 18.68 -5.15
C THR A 382 9.43 18.47 -6.67
N ALA A 383 9.79 17.28 -7.16
CA ALA A 383 9.79 16.95 -8.58
C ALA A 383 8.42 16.51 -9.11
N LEU A 384 7.73 15.63 -8.37
CA LEU A 384 6.56 14.89 -8.84
C LEU A 384 5.26 15.18 -8.06
N GLY A 385 5.34 15.84 -6.90
CA GLY A 385 4.20 16.13 -6.05
C GLY A 385 3.88 15.01 -5.06
N TYR A 386 2.60 14.93 -4.67
CA TYR A 386 2.10 14.05 -3.60
C TYR A 386 1.26 12.87 -4.12
N ASP A 387 1.21 12.69 -5.42
CA ASP A 387 0.31 11.76 -6.12
C ASP A 387 1.05 10.83 -7.08
N LYS A 388 2.39 10.87 -7.10
CA LYS A 388 3.23 10.10 -8.03
C LYS A 388 4.45 9.56 -7.31
N THR A 389 4.65 8.24 -7.39
CA THR A 389 5.86 7.57 -6.89
C THR A 389 6.99 7.78 -7.90
N GLY A 390 8.17 8.15 -7.43
CA GLY A 390 9.34 8.26 -8.30
C GLY A 390 10.09 6.93 -8.38
N ALA A 391 10.59 6.57 -9.56
CA ALA A 391 11.35 5.34 -9.74
C ALA A 391 12.72 5.54 -10.39
N LEU A 392 13.69 4.69 -10.02
CA LEU A 392 14.93 4.47 -10.78
C LEU A 392 15.04 2.97 -11.09
N THR A 393 15.72 2.62 -12.17
CA THR A 393 15.97 1.22 -12.52
C THR A 393 17.26 1.08 -13.32
N ASN A 394 17.92 -0.08 -13.20
CA ASN A 394 19.01 -0.52 -14.08
C ASN A 394 18.56 -1.53 -15.15
N ASP A 395 17.30 -1.95 -15.15
CA ASP A 395 16.73 -2.94 -16.05
C ASP A 395 15.40 -2.44 -16.63
N GLU A 396 15.34 -2.34 -17.96
CA GLU A 396 14.17 -1.82 -18.69
C GLU A 396 13.01 -2.81 -18.68
N THR A 397 13.30 -4.08 -18.97
CA THR A 397 12.30 -5.14 -19.09
C THR A 397 11.54 -5.32 -17.78
N LEU A 398 12.29 -5.44 -16.67
CA LEU A 398 11.71 -5.55 -15.33
C LEU A 398 10.80 -4.36 -15.00
N PHE A 399 11.22 -3.16 -15.40
CA PHE A 399 10.47 -1.93 -15.13
C PHE A 399 9.20 -1.80 -15.98
N GLU A 400 9.23 -2.24 -17.24
CA GLU A 400 8.04 -2.29 -18.09
C GLU A 400 6.98 -3.23 -17.50
N THR A 401 7.36 -4.45 -17.10
CA THR A 401 6.45 -5.39 -16.42
C THR A 401 5.92 -4.81 -15.09
N PHE A 402 6.75 -4.09 -14.34
CA PHE A 402 6.31 -3.42 -13.12
C PHE A 402 5.31 -2.28 -13.38
N LEU A 403 5.48 -1.53 -14.47
CA LEU A 403 4.54 -0.46 -14.83
C LEU A 403 3.16 -0.99 -15.20
N GLU A 404 3.06 -2.17 -15.81
CA GLU A 404 1.77 -2.81 -16.08
C GLU A 404 1.02 -3.12 -14.78
N ALA A 405 1.72 -3.68 -13.78
CA ALA A 405 1.14 -3.93 -12.45
C ALA A 405 0.72 -2.62 -11.73
N ALA A 406 1.49 -1.55 -11.93
CA ALA A 406 1.20 -0.24 -11.35
C ALA A 406 -0.04 0.41 -12.00
N GLU A 407 -0.19 0.28 -13.32
CA GLU A 407 -1.38 0.71 -14.07
C GLU A 407 -2.62 -0.06 -13.64
N GLU A 408 -2.53 -1.38 -13.51
CA GLU A 408 -3.61 -2.26 -13.04
C GLU A 408 -4.06 -1.93 -11.61
N SER A 409 -3.11 -1.59 -10.74
CA SER A 409 -3.38 -1.18 -9.35
C SER A 409 -3.88 0.27 -9.19
N GLY A 410 -3.84 1.07 -10.27
CA GLY A 410 -4.17 2.49 -10.23
C GLY A 410 -3.18 3.32 -9.41
N GLU A 411 -1.89 2.94 -9.39
CA GLU A 411 -0.84 3.62 -8.62
C GLU A 411 0.22 4.20 -9.56
N PHE A 412 0.22 5.52 -9.72
CA PHE A 412 1.09 6.17 -10.69
C PHE A 412 2.58 6.14 -10.30
N VAL A 413 3.42 5.64 -11.20
CA VAL A 413 4.88 5.57 -11.04
C VAL A 413 5.56 6.29 -12.21
N TRP A 414 6.54 7.14 -11.90
CA TRP A 414 7.30 7.88 -12.91
C TRP A 414 8.80 7.62 -12.79
N ARG A 415 9.42 7.19 -13.89
CA ARG A 415 10.86 6.94 -13.92
C ARG A 415 11.67 8.23 -14.08
N LEU A 416 12.69 8.37 -13.24
CA LEU A 416 13.75 9.35 -13.39
C LEU A 416 15.02 8.70 -13.98
N PRO A 417 15.87 9.47 -14.67
CA PRO A 417 17.13 8.95 -15.21
C PRO A 417 18.17 8.79 -14.10
N LEU A 418 18.98 7.73 -14.18
CA LEU A 418 20.21 7.56 -13.41
C LEU A 418 21.39 7.48 -14.39
N THR A 419 22.12 8.56 -14.56
CA THR A 419 23.20 8.63 -15.56
C THR A 419 24.56 8.22 -14.99
N GLU A 420 25.52 7.92 -15.85
CA GLU A 420 26.90 7.65 -15.44
C GLU A 420 27.57 8.85 -14.72
N ASN A 421 27.16 10.08 -15.01
CA ASN A 421 27.65 11.24 -14.29
C ASN A 421 27.10 11.29 -12.86
N ASP A 422 25.86 10.86 -12.66
CA ASP A 422 25.26 10.79 -11.34
C ASP A 422 25.97 9.74 -10.47
N LYS A 423 26.21 8.54 -11.02
CA LYS A 423 27.00 7.48 -10.37
C LYS A 423 28.40 7.95 -9.99
N LYS A 424 29.10 8.65 -10.89
CA LYS A 424 30.42 9.25 -10.59
C LYS A 424 30.38 10.24 -9.45
N ARG A 425 29.29 11.02 -9.32
CA ARG A 425 29.13 12.00 -8.24
C ARG A 425 28.85 11.32 -6.90
N ILE A 426 28.08 10.24 -6.90
CA ILE A 426 27.85 9.40 -5.70
C ILE A 426 29.17 8.79 -5.20
N ARG A 427 30.03 8.35 -6.14
CA ARG A 427 31.38 7.81 -5.87
C ARG A 427 32.44 8.87 -5.57
N LYS A 428 32.07 10.15 -5.52
CA LYS A 428 33.03 11.24 -5.31
C LYS A 428 33.18 11.53 -3.81
N SER A 429 34.10 10.85 -3.15
CA SER A 429 34.57 11.20 -1.80
C SER A 429 36.09 11.28 -1.81
N ASP A 430 36.66 12.18 -1.00
CA ASP A 430 38.10 12.31 -0.84
C ASP A 430 38.67 11.28 0.17
N VAL A 431 37.80 10.66 0.98
CA VAL A 431 38.17 9.81 2.13
C VAL A 431 37.53 8.42 2.16
N ALA A 432 36.50 8.18 1.33
CA ALA A 432 35.74 6.93 1.29
C ALA A 432 35.40 6.51 -0.16
N ASP A 433 34.81 5.34 -0.34
CA ASP A 433 34.40 4.85 -1.67
C ASP A 433 33.18 5.62 -2.20
N LEU A 434 32.29 6.06 -1.32
CA LEU A 434 31.05 6.78 -1.62
C LEU A 434 30.84 7.94 -0.63
N ASN A 435 30.03 8.92 -0.99
CA ASN A 435 29.43 9.87 -0.04
C ASN A 435 27.91 9.70 -0.01
N ASN A 436 27.27 9.87 1.15
CA ASN A 436 25.82 9.64 1.27
C ASN A 436 24.96 10.83 0.84
N SER A 437 25.53 12.02 0.61
CA SER A 437 24.77 13.23 0.28
C SER A 437 25.56 14.17 -0.66
N PRO A 438 25.63 13.85 -1.97
CA PRO A 438 26.49 14.57 -2.91
C PRO A 438 26.01 15.98 -3.28
N GLY A 439 24.86 16.42 -2.75
CA GLY A 439 24.25 17.72 -2.98
C GLY A 439 22.73 17.70 -2.82
N SER A 440 22.11 18.89 -2.82
CA SER A 440 20.67 19.06 -2.71
C SER A 440 19.94 19.02 -4.06
N ASP A 441 20.62 19.30 -5.15
CA ASP A 441 20.10 19.12 -6.51
C ASP A 441 19.99 17.63 -6.84
N GLY A 442 19.02 17.24 -7.67
CA GLY A 442 18.85 15.83 -8.07
C GLY A 442 18.65 14.86 -6.90
N HIS A 443 18.14 15.33 -5.75
CA HIS A 443 18.20 14.60 -4.48
C HIS A 443 17.63 13.17 -4.56
N MET A 444 16.50 12.97 -5.25
CA MET A 444 15.90 11.65 -5.48
C MET A 444 16.82 10.73 -6.28
N ILE A 445 17.44 11.23 -7.36
CA ILE A 445 18.37 10.48 -8.22
C ILE A 445 19.57 10.01 -7.40
N PHE A 446 20.13 10.89 -6.56
CA PHE A 446 21.26 10.54 -5.71
C PHE A 446 20.89 9.62 -4.55
N GLY A 447 19.67 9.73 -4.02
CA GLY A 447 19.14 8.83 -3.00
C GLY A 447 19.02 7.41 -3.50
N GLY A 448 18.20 7.20 -4.53
CA GLY A 448 18.02 5.87 -5.11
C GLY A 448 19.31 5.35 -5.77
N GLY A 449 20.04 6.21 -6.48
CA GLY A 449 21.32 5.85 -7.11
C GLY A 449 22.38 5.37 -6.09
N PHE A 450 22.39 5.93 -4.89
CA PHE A 450 23.26 5.44 -3.80
C PHE A 450 22.89 4.00 -3.43
N VAL A 451 21.60 3.67 -3.30
CA VAL A 451 21.13 2.29 -3.05
C VAL A 451 21.55 1.37 -4.20
N GLY A 452 21.41 1.83 -5.45
CA GLY A 452 21.81 1.09 -6.65
C GLY A 452 23.29 0.68 -6.68
N GLU A 453 24.19 1.44 -6.02
CA GLU A 453 25.61 1.04 -5.89
C GLU A 453 25.81 -0.25 -5.08
N PHE A 454 24.88 -0.58 -4.18
CA PHE A 454 24.92 -1.80 -3.36
C PHE A 454 24.20 -2.97 -4.05
N VAL A 455 23.22 -2.65 -4.91
CA VAL A 455 22.55 -3.63 -5.76
C VAL A 455 23.47 -4.16 -6.86
N GLY A 456 24.23 -3.28 -7.52
CA GLY A 456 25.18 -3.67 -8.57
C GLY A 456 24.46 -4.08 -9.86
N ASP A 457 24.79 -5.26 -10.39
CA ASP A 457 24.31 -5.74 -11.69
C ASP A 457 23.00 -6.56 -11.62
N ILE A 458 22.43 -6.72 -10.42
CA ILE A 458 21.12 -7.38 -10.27
C ILE A 458 20.02 -6.47 -10.82
N PRO A 459 19.10 -6.98 -11.66
CA PRO A 459 17.93 -6.22 -12.12
C PRO A 459 17.16 -5.61 -10.95
N TRP A 460 16.90 -4.31 -11.03
CA TRP A 460 16.53 -3.54 -9.87
C TRP A 460 15.63 -2.35 -10.16
N ILE A 461 14.63 -2.16 -9.30
CA ILE A 461 13.78 -0.97 -9.25
C ILE A 461 13.88 -0.35 -7.85
N HIS A 462 14.12 0.95 -7.80
CA HIS A 462 13.95 1.77 -6.60
C HIS A 462 12.65 2.54 -6.70
N LEU A 463 11.86 2.56 -5.62
CA LEU A 463 10.62 3.30 -5.49
C LEU A 463 10.74 4.32 -4.35
N ASP A 464 10.83 5.61 -4.71
CA ASP A 464 10.74 6.72 -3.76
C ASP A 464 9.27 7.13 -3.58
N ILE A 465 8.69 6.64 -2.48
CA ILE A 465 7.28 6.85 -2.09
C ILE A 465 7.10 8.01 -1.11
N ALA A 466 8.11 8.87 -0.90
CA ALA A 466 8.02 9.95 0.09
C ALA A 466 6.84 10.90 -0.15
N GLY A 467 6.42 11.10 -1.41
CA GLY A 467 5.24 11.90 -1.74
C GLY A 467 3.91 11.16 -1.62
N THR A 468 3.90 9.85 -1.76
CA THR A 468 2.67 9.05 -1.92
C THR A 468 2.34 8.19 -0.70
N SER A 469 3.26 8.00 0.25
CA SER A 469 3.07 7.14 1.42
C SER A 469 2.16 7.73 2.51
N ASP A 470 2.05 9.06 2.60
CA ASP A 470 1.21 9.77 3.57
C ASP A 470 0.33 10.83 2.90
N ALA A 471 -0.99 10.69 3.04
CA ALA A 471 -1.96 11.65 2.55
C ALA A 471 -2.13 12.82 3.52
N HIS A 472 -2.04 14.05 3.00
CA HIS A 472 -2.20 15.27 3.82
C HIS A 472 -3.66 15.61 4.18
N GLY A 473 -4.63 14.97 3.52
CA GLY A 473 -6.07 15.12 3.77
C GLY A 473 -6.81 13.83 3.45
N ALA A 474 -8.12 13.80 3.74
CA ALA A 474 -8.96 12.69 3.30
C ALA A 474 -9.08 12.69 1.77
N HIS A 475 -9.06 11.51 1.17
CA HIS A 475 -9.13 11.25 -0.27
C HIS A 475 -10.10 10.10 -0.52
N ASP A 476 -10.60 9.85 -1.73
CA ASP A 476 -11.75 8.97 -1.96
C ASP A 476 -11.63 7.56 -1.31
N LEU A 477 -10.43 6.99 -1.29
CA LEU A 477 -10.11 5.67 -0.73
C LEU A 477 -9.68 5.66 0.76
N GLY A 478 -9.71 6.79 1.48
CA GLY A 478 -9.24 6.80 2.87
C GLY A 478 -9.23 8.16 3.61
N PRO A 479 -8.86 8.14 4.91
CA PRO A 479 -8.65 9.33 5.72
C PRO A 479 -7.28 9.97 5.44
N LYS A 480 -6.98 11.07 6.14
CA LYS A 480 -5.60 11.60 6.25
C LYS A 480 -4.70 10.57 6.93
N GLY A 481 -3.45 10.43 6.51
CA GLY A 481 -2.45 9.55 7.11
C GLY A 481 -1.86 8.59 6.08
N GLY A 482 -1.31 7.47 6.55
CA GLY A 482 -0.74 6.44 5.68
C GLY A 482 -1.71 6.03 4.57
N THR A 483 -1.21 5.92 3.33
CA THR A 483 -1.99 5.56 2.13
C THR A 483 -1.95 4.07 1.81
N GLY A 484 -0.89 3.39 2.24
CA GLY A 484 -0.61 2.00 1.86
C GLY A 484 -0.19 1.84 0.39
N VAL A 485 0.32 2.91 -0.23
CA VAL A 485 0.80 2.90 -1.62
C VAL A 485 1.83 1.79 -1.85
N MET A 486 1.82 1.23 -3.06
CA MET A 486 2.68 0.13 -3.52
C MET A 486 2.37 -1.24 -2.92
N VAL A 487 1.53 -1.36 -1.88
CA VAL A 487 1.11 -2.70 -1.38
C VAL A 487 0.47 -3.51 -2.51
N ARG A 488 -0.45 -2.88 -3.25
CA ARG A 488 -1.22 -3.53 -4.32
C ARG A 488 -0.32 -3.77 -5.53
N THR A 489 0.39 -2.74 -5.99
CA THR A 489 1.32 -2.85 -7.12
C THR A 489 2.36 -3.95 -6.92
N LEU A 490 2.96 -4.05 -5.73
CA LEU A 490 3.93 -5.11 -5.45
C LEU A 490 3.31 -6.50 -5.51
N ALA A 491 2.13 -6.70 -4.91
CA ALA A 491 1.45 -8.00 -4.93
C ALA A 491 1.03 -8.38 -6.36
N THR A 492 0.37 -7.48 -7.07
CA THR A 492 -0.03 -7.66 -8.47
C THR A 492 1.18 -7.95 -9.35
N PHE A 493 2.31 -7.28 -9.14
CA PHE A 493 3.54 -7.57 -9.87
C PHE A 493 4.04 -9.00 -9.64
N ILE A 494 4.01 -9.49 -8.40
CA ILE A 494 4.38 -10.89 -8.11
C ILE A 494 3.39 -11.88 -8.74
N GLU A 495 2.09 -11.58 -8.72
CA GLU A 495 1.06 -12.42 -9.35
C GLU A 495 1.29 -12.51 -10.88
N ARG A 496 1.53 -11.39 -11.55
CA ARG A 496 1.86 -11.36 -12.99
C ARG A 496 3.09 -12.21 -13.30
N LEU A 497 4.16 -12.06 -12.51
CA LEU A 497 5.37 -12.87 -12.67
C LEU A 497 5.19 -14.37 -12.36
N ALA A 498 4.12 -14.75 -11.65
CA ALA A 498 3.79 -16.16 -11.41
C ALA A 498 3.00 -16.78 -12.58
N GLU A 499 2.34 -15.96 -13.39
CA GLU A 499 1.61 -16.37 -14.60
C GLU A 499 2.52 -16.37 -15.85
N GLU A 500 3.45 -15.42 -15.89
CA GLU A 500 4.44 -15.29 -16.94
C GLU A 500 5.71 -16.08 -16.54
N ASP A 501 5.97 -17.23 -17.18
CA ASP A 501 7.22 -18.01 -17.04
C ASP A 501 8.44 -17.19 -17.59
N ILE A 502 8.80 -16.08 -16.95
CA ILE A 502 9.96 -15.22 -17.29
C ILE A 502 11.24 -15.79 -16.69
#